data_AF-A0A1B6L799-F1
#
_entry.id   AF-A0A1B6L799-F1
#
_cell.length_a   1.000
_cell.length_b   1.000
_cell.length_c   1.000
_cell.angle_alpha   90.00
_cell.angle_beta   90.00
_cell.angle_gamma   90.00
#
_symmetry.space_group_name_H-M   'P 1'
#
loop_
_entity.id
_entity.type
_entity.pdbx_description
1 polymer ?
#
loop_
_entity_poly.entity_id
_entity_poly.type
_entity_poly.pdbx_seq_one_letter_code
_entity_poly.pdbx_strand_id
1 'polypeptide(L)'
;MADSCPPMHMPVTIGPVCVKKVTQDRSEVSVTQGLEKCHICSRTVDQEDTLFCVIPQCPCVSHIVCLARHFLGNDSEEILPVEGTCPKCNANILWGDLIRKRNGCFKHLQHSPS
;
A
#
# COMPACT_ATOMS: atom_id res chain seq x y z
N MET A 1 2.40 -37.42 -4.91
CA MET A 1 2.78 -36.00 -4.84
C MET A 1 1.60 -35.30 -4.20
N ALA A 2 1.72 -34.90 -2.93
CA ALA A 2 0.60 -34.30 -2.20
C ALA A 2 0.53 -32.81 -2.55
N ASP A 3 -0.53 -32.42 -3.26
CA ASP A 3 -0.89 -31.02 -3.44
C ASP A 3 -1.23 -30.44 -2.06
N SER A 4 -0.41 -29.51 -1.58
CA SER A 4 -0.64 -28.82 -0.32
C SER A 4 -1.94 -28.03 -0.42
N CYS A 5 -2.98 -28.46 0.30
CA CYS A 5 -4.23 -27.70 0.36
C CYS A 5 -3.97 -26.29 0.91
N PRO A 6 -4.61 -25.26 0.34
CA PRO A 6 -4.49 -23.90 0.85
C PRO A 6 -5.03 -23.83 2.29
N PRO A 7 -4.52 -22.89 3.09
CA PRO A 7 -4.95 -22.73 4.48
C PRO A 7 -6.45 -22.43 4.57
N MET A 8 -7.07 -22.76 5.70
CA MET A 8 -8.53 -22.67 5.88
C MET A 8 -9.14 -21.28 5.66
N HIS A 9 -8.35 -20.21 5.76
CA HIS A 9 -8.80 -18.85 5.49
C HIS A 9 -8.76 -18.46 4.00
N MET A 10 -8.32 -19.37 3.13
CA MET A 10 -8.14 -19.13 1.69
C MET A 10 -9.03 -20.08 0.88
N PRO A 11 -10.35 -19.79 0.75
CA PRO A 11 -11.28 -20.62 0.00
C PRO A 11 -10.90 -20.66 -1.49
N VAL A 12 -10.87 -21.86 -2.07
CA VAL A 12 -10.63 -22.05 -3.51
C VAL A 12 -11.90 -21.68 -4.28
N THR A 13 -11.78 -20.74 -5.20
CA THR A 13 -12.85 -20.37 -6.13
C THR A 13 -12.37 -20.57 -7.56
N ILE A 14 -13.27 -21.01 -8.45
CA ILE A 14 -12.96 -21.26 -9.87
C ILE A 14 -13.72 -20.21 -10.68
N GLY A 15 -12.99 -19.33 -11.35
CA GLY A 15 -13.55 -18.27 -12.18
C GLY A 15 -12.63 -17.92 -13.36
N PRO A 16 -13.14 -17.26 -14.41
CA PRO A 16 -12.32 -16.82 -15.53
C PRO A 16 -11.25 -15.84 -15.05
N VAL A 17 -9.98 -16.13 -15.38
CA VAL A 17 -8.85 -15.25 -15.04
C VAL A 17 -8.76 -14.12 -16.07
N CYS A 18 -9.33 -12.97 -15.73
CA CYS A 18 -9.22 -11.77 -16.56
C CYS A 18 -7.90 -11.04 -16.29
N VAL A 19 -6.86 -11.33 -17.07
CA VAL A 19 -5.60 -10.57 -17.06
C VAL A 19 -5.81 -9.18 -17.69
N LYS A 20 -6.06 -8.17 -16.87
CA LYS A 20 -6.00 -6.77 -17.32
C LYS A 20 -4.53 -6.38 -17.43
N LYS A 21 -3.98 -6.34 -18.66
CA LYS A 21 -2.64 -5.78 -18.90
C LYS A 21 -2.62 -4.34 -18.39
N VAL A 22 -1.76 -4.07 -17.40
CA VAL A 22 -1.49 -2.71 -16.95
C VAL A 22 -0.70 -2.03 -18.06
N THR A 23 -1.39 -1.23 -18.89
CA THR A 23 -0.71 -0.30 -19.79
C THR A 23 -0.06 0.78 -18.93
N GLN A 24 1.26 0.75 -18.88
CA GLN A 24 2.10 1.67 -18.11
C GLN A 24 2.09 3.03 -18.80
N ASP A 25 0.97 3.76 -18.69
CA ASP A 25 0.91 5.18 -19.03
C ASP A 25 1.63 5.95 -17.93
N ARG A 26 2.94 6.13 -18.13
CA ARG A 26 3.83 6.92 -17.28
C ARG A 26 3.49 8.40 -17.44
N SER A 27 2.32 8.80 -16.93
CA SER A 27 2.02 10.20 -16.72
C SER A 27 2.96 10.72 -15.62
N GLU A 28 3.98 11.44 -16.05
CA GLU A 28 5.05 12.01 -15.24
C GLU A 28 4.44 13.03 -14.29
N VAL A 29 4.17 12.62 -13.05
CA VAL A 29 3.80 13.55 -11.98
C VAL A 29 5.05 14.35 -11.67
N SER A 30 5.01 15.66 -11.97
CA SER A 30 6.09 16.61 -11.73
C SER A 30 6.60 16.49 -10.29
N VAL A 31 7.78 15.90 -10.16
CA VAL A 31 8.46 15.62 -8.90
C VAL A 31 8.92 16.95 -8.32
N THR A 32 8.24 17.44 -7.28
CA THR A 32 8.85 18.43 -6.40
C THR A 32 10.06 17.79 -5.76
N GLN A 33 11.26 18.19 -6.18
CA GLN A 33 12.54 17.87 -5.54
C GLN A 33 12.57 18.51 -4.16
N GLY A 34 11.85 17.93 -3.21
CA GLY A 34 11.91 18.22 -1.80
C GLY A 34 12.24 16.92 -1.09
N LEU A 35 13.31 16.90 -0.31
CA LEU A 35 13.66 15.79 0.57
C LEU A 35 12.56 15.65 1.64
N GLU A 36 11.54 14.85 1.35
CA GLU A 36 10.45 14.62 2.29
C GLU A 36 10.97 13.84 3.50
N LYS A 37 10.46 14.15 4.70
CA LYS A 37 10.84 13.48 5.94
C LYS A 37 9.78 12.47 6.35
N CYS A 38 10.22 11.29 6.76
CA CYS A 38 9.38 10.25 7.31
C CYS A 38 8.73 10.75 8.60
N HIS A 39 7.40 10.68 8.71
CA HIS A 39 6.68 11.04 9.94
C HIS A 39 6.97 10.12 11.13
N ILE A 40 7.55 8.93 10.90
CA ILE A 40 7.80 7.94 11.94
C ILE A 40 9.23 8.06 12.46
N CYS A 41 10.23 8.03 11.57
CA CYS A 41 11.64 8.08 11.98
C CYS A 41 12.31 9.45 11.82
N SER A 42 11.59 10.45 11.29
CA SER A 42 12.07 11.82 11.03
C SER A 42 13.27 11.96 10.08
N ARG A 43 13.71 10.85 9.46
CA ARG A 43 14.76 10.85 8.43
C ARG A 43 14.18 11.11 7.06
N THR A 44 15.02 11.61 6.17
CA THR A 44 14.73 11.76 4.74
C THR A 44 14.25 10.45 4.13
N VAL A 45 13.27 10.53 3.24
CA VAL A 45 12.74 9.41 2.46
C VAL A 45 13.15 9.58 1.00
N ASP A 46 13.77 8.54 0.45
CA ASP A 46 14.06 8.47 -0.98
C ASP A 46 12.79 8.16 -1.76
N GLN A 47 12.68 8.67 -2.98
CA GLN A 47 11.48 8.48 -3.82
C GLN A 47 11.09 7.00 -3.98
N GLU A 48 12.08 6.12 -4.03
CA GLU A 48 11.86 4.67 -4.12
C GLU A 48 11.28 4.07 -2.84
N ASP A 49 11.51 4.64 -1.66
CA ASP A 49 10.99 4.12 -0.38
C ASP A 49 9.81 4.95 0.14
N THR A 50 9.26 5.87 -0.66
CA THR A 50 8.18 6.76 -0.22
C THR A 50 6.79 6.11 -0.31
N LEU A 51 6.06 6.15 0.81
CA LEU A 51 4.60 5.98 0.86
C LEU A 51 3.90 7.27 1.26
N PHE A 52 2.82 7.57 0.54
CA PHE A 52 1.87 8.63 0.86
C PHE A 52 0.59 8.03 1.41
N CYS A 53 0.02 8.67 2.43
CA CYS A 53 -1.30 8.30 2.93
C CYS A 53 -2.35 8.31 1.80
N VAL A 54 -3.25 7.33 1.81
CA VAL A 54 -4.32 7.21 0.80
C VAL A 54 -5.37 8.31 0.92
N ILE A 55 -5.58 8.83 2.13
CA ILE A 55 -6.53 9.90 2.41
C ILE A 55 -6.10 11.19 1.69
N PRO A 56 -6.98 11.79 0.87
CA PRO A 56 -6.68 13.07 0.21
C PRO A 56 -6.27 14.14 1.22
N GLN A 57 -5.33 15.01 0.83
CA GLN A 57 -4.85 16.13 1.65
C GLN A 57 -4.10 15.74 2.94
N CYS A 58 -3.93 14.44 3.25
CA CYS A 58 -3.08 14.03 4.35
C CYS A 58 -1.60 14.19 3.96
N PRO A 59 -0.80 15.01 4.69
CA PRO A 59 0.62 15.23 4.36
C PRO A 59 1.53 14.13 4.91
N CYS A 60 0.99 12.95 5.21
CA CYS A 60 1.76 11.87 5.80
C CYS A 60 2.62 11.20 4.73
N VAL A 61 3.92 11.26 4.98
CA VAL A 61 4.99 10.65 4.20
C VAL A 61 5.78 9.72 5.11
N SER A 62 6.11 8.53 4.63
CA SER A 62 6.86 7.55 5.41
C SER A 62 7.65 6.59 4.53
N HIS A 63 8.77 6.07 5.04
CA HIS A 63 9.40 4.87 4.50
C HIS A 63 8.42 3.70 4.47
N ILE A 64 8.53 2.80 3.49
CA ILE A 64 7.71 1.59 3.41
C ILE A 64 7.90 0.78 4.69
N VAL A 65 9.15 0.54 5.07
CA VAL A 65 9.48 -0.31 6.22
C VAL A 65 9.03 0.33 7.55
N CYS A 66 9.12 1.65 7.69
CA CYS A 66 8.67 2.33 8.90
C CYS A 66 7.15 2.18 9.08
N LEU A 67 6.38 2.40 8.01
CA LEU A 67 4.93 2.28 8.09
C LEU A 67 4.50 0.82 8.28
N ALA A 68 5.19 -0.14 7.65
CA ALA A 68 4.93 -1.56 7.84
C ALA A 68 5.07 -1.96 9.31
N ARG A 69 6.20 -1.62 9.94
CA ARG A 69 6.44 -1.89 11.37
C ARG A 69 5.43 -1.19 12.27
N HIS A 70 5.02 0.03 11.92
CA HIS A 70 3.99 0.75 12.66
C HIS A 70 2.64 0.02 12.62
N PHE A 71 2.28 -0.62 11.51
CA PHE A 71 1.03 -1.37 11.38
C PHE A 71 1.10 -2.74 12.05
N LEU A 72 2.23 -3.44 11.92
CA LEU A 72 2.46 -4.75 12.51
C LEU A 72 2.58 -4.70 14.04
N GLY A 73 3.08 -3.58 14.59
CA GLY A 73 3.47 -3.50 15.99
C GLY A 73 4.79 -4.21 16.26
N ASN A 74 5.34 -4.01 17.46
CA ASN A 74 6.68 -4.50 17.82
C ASN A 74 6.78 -6.03 18.00
N ASP A 75 5.66 -6.70 18.30
CA ASP A 75 5.63 -8.10 18.71
C ASP A 75 4.99 -9.03 17.66
N SER A 76 4.71 -8.54 16.44
CA SER A 76 4.14 -9.38 15.38
C SER A 76 5.23 -10.15 14.63
N GLU A 77 4.99 -11.44 14.43
CA GLU A 77 5.80 -12.31 13.57
C GLU A 77 5.38 -12.20 12.09
N GLU A 78 4.37 -11.39 11.78
CA GLU A 78 3.91 -11.18 10.42
C GLU A 78 4.86 -10.25 9.65
N ILE A 79 5.12 -10.57 8.39
CA ILE A 79 6.05 -9.80 7.53
C ILE A 79 5.34 -8.64 6.83
N LEU A 80 4.03 -8.78 6.58
CA LEU A 80 3.23 -7.86 5.79
C LEU A 80 1.96 -7.50 6.56
N PRO A 81 1.72 -6.21 6.87
CA PRO A 81 0.47 -5.81 7.49
C PRO A 81 -0.68 -5.89 6.47
N VAL A 82 -1.88 -6.19 6.97
CA VAL A 82 -3.11 -6.14 6.17
C VAL A 82 -3.69 -4.71 6.15
N GLU A 83 -3.76 -4.09 7.33
CA GLU A 83 -4.26 -2.74 7.54
C GLU A 83 -3.57 -2.08 8.75
N GLY A 84 -3.83 -0.80 8.96
CA GLY A 84 -3.37 -0.08 10.14
C GLY A 84 -3.72 1.40 10.11
N THR A 85 -3.41 2.09 11.21
CA THR A 85 -3.79 3.48 11.41
C THR A 85 -2.69 4.44 10.96
N CYS A 86 -3.05 5.42 10.13
CA CYS A 86 -2.12 6.48 9.73
C CYS A 86 -1.65 7.29 10.95
N PRO A 87 -0.33 7.47 11.14
CA PRO A 87 0.20 8.21 12.30
C PRO A 87 -0.13 9.71 12.27
N LYS A 88 -0.62 10.25 11.15
CA LYS A 88 -0.93 11.68 10.98
C LYS A 88 -2.42 12.00 11.06
N CYS A 89 -3.25 11.32 10.26
CA CYS A 89 -4.69 11.58 10.18
C CYS A 89 -5.54 10.58 10.96
N ASN A 90 -4.92 9.57 11.57
CA ASN A 90 -5.57 8.55 12.38
C ASN A 90 -6.68 7.74 11.66
N ALA A 91 -6.70 7.78 10.33
CA ALA A 91 -7.60 6.97 9.53
C ALA A 91 -7.10 5.52 9.48
N ASN A 92 -8.02 4.55 9.47
CA ASN A 92 -7.69 3.17 9.14
C ASN A 92 -7.43 3.05 7.64
N ILE A 93 -6.33 2.38 7.28
CA ILE A 93 -5.83 2.29 5.91
C ILE A 93 -5.45 0.85 5.61
N LEU A 94 -5.87 0.36 4.45
CA LEU A 94 -5.43 -0.93 3.92
C LEU A 94 -4.01 -0.82 3.35
N TRP A 95 -3.13 -1.75 3.72
CA TRP A 95 -1.77 -1.79 3.20
C TRP A 95 -1.74 -1.90 1.67
N GLY A 96 -2.64 -2.72 1.11
CA GLY A 96 -2.77 -2.89 -0.34
C GLY A 96 -3.05 -1.59 -1.09
N ASP A 97 -3.84 -0.68 -0.52
CA ASP A 97 -4.14 0.61 -1.14
C ASP A 97 -2.93 1.55 -1.15
N LEU A 98 -2.11 1.54 -0.10
CA LEU A 98 -0.86 2.32 -0.07
C LEU A 98 0.10 1.88 -1.18
N ILE A 99 0.31 0.57 -1.32
CA ILE A 99 1.20 0.00 -2.34
C ILE A 99 0.65 0.27 -3.75
N ARG A 100 -0.66 0.11 -3.94
CA ARG A 100 -1.33 0.38 -5.23
C ARG A 100 -1.26 1.85 -5.62
N LYS A 101 -1.36 2.77 -4.65
CA LYS A 101 -1.19 4.22 -4.86
C LYS A 101 0.23 4.56 -5.28
N ARG A 102 1.23 4.03 -4.57
CA ARG A 102 2.65 4.21 -4.90
C ARG A 102 2.98 3.76 -6.33
N ASN A 103 2.47 2.60 -6.74
CA ASN A 103 2.76 2.04 -8.05
C ASN A 103 1.99 2.70 -9.22
N GLY A 104 1.17 3.73 -8.95
CA GLY A 104 0.38 4.40 -10.00
C GLY A 104 -0.84 3.61 -10.49
N CYS A 105 -1.21 2.52 -9.80
CA CYS A 105 -2.34 1.65 -10.16
C CYS A 105 -3.70 2.12 -9.60
N PHE A 106 -3.81 3.40 -9.18
CA PHE A 106 -5.04 3.98 -8.62
C PHE A 106 -6.10 4.34 -9.68
N LYS A 107 -5.79 4.23 -10.97
CA LYS A 107 -6.69 4.62 -12.08
C LYS A 107 -7.92 3.68 -12.29
N HIS A 108 -8.25 2.76 -11.37
CA HIS A 108 -9.30 1.74 -11.61
C HIS A 108 -10.14 1.34 -10.37
N LEU A 109 -10.42 2.26 -9.44
CA LEU A 109 -11.48 2.06 -8.43
C LEU A 109 -12.67 3.00 -8.65
N GLN A 110 -13.03 3.24 -9.91
CA GLN A 110 -14.30 3.88 -10.23
C GLN A 110 -15.36 2.77 -10.40
N HIS A 111 -16.38 2.86 -9.54
CA HIS A 111 -17.69 2.21 -9.62
C HIS A 111 -17.81 0.69 -9.34
N SER A 112 -18.33 0.37 -8.16
CA SER A 112 -19.42 -0.61 -8.06
C SER A 112 -20.70 0.17 -7.75
N PRO A 113 -21.70 0.25 -8.65
CA PRO A 113 -23.02 0.71 -8.25
C PRO A 113 -23.65 -0.34 -7.32
N SER A 114 -24.38 0.19 -6.35
CA SER A 114 -25.31 -0.46 -5.42
C SER A 114 -26.27 -1.45 -6.07
#